data_AF-A0A947QDA5-F1
#
_entry.id   AF-A0A947QDA5-F1
#
_cell.length_a   1.000
_cell.length_b   1.000
_cell.length_c   1.000
_cell.angle_alpha   90.00
_cell.angle_beta   90.00
_cell.angle_gamma   90.00
#
_symmetry.space_group_name_H-M   'P 1'
#
loop_
_entity.id
_entity.type
_entity.pdbx_description
1 polymer ?
#
loop_
_entity_poly.entity_id
_entity_poly.type
_entity_poly.pdbx_seq_one_letter_code
_entity_poly.pdbx_strand_id
1 'polypeptide(L)'
;MSGPERKIPQFAPELEENIDFYASFLAEQGEEAIDDLRKERDGIVRLRLIYLKVSSNEIVFQGAQALGQSIEVVNEIINRASKIMRDAGTDRVSEMRKLVVGERLGYLNDQAPEEEGE
;
A
#
# COMPACT_ATOMS: atom_id res chain seq x y z
N MET A 1 23.47 0.72 -3.60
CA MET A 1 23.08 2.02 -4.17
C MET A 1 21.68 2.33 -3.68
N SER A 2 21.51 3.35 -2.84
CA SER A 2 20.17 3.84 -2.48
C SER A 2 19.53 4.38 -3.76
N GLY A 3 18.33 3.92 -4.10
CA GLY A 3 17.59 4.46 -5.23
C GLY A 3 17.34 5.96 -5.06
N PRO A 4 16.98 6.68 -6.13
CA PRO A 4 16.59 8.08 -6.01
C PRO A 4 15.45 8.20 -4.99
N GLU A 5 15.60 9.10 -4.02
CA GLU A 5 14.55 9.44 -3.08
C GLU A 5 13.32 9.88 -3.89
N ARG A 6 12.22 9.11 -3.79
CA ARG A 6 10.95 9.54 -4.36
C ARG A 6 10.53 10.81 -3.64
N LYS A 7 10.39 11.91 -4.38
CA LYS A 7 9.71 13.10 -3.87
C LYS A 7 8.30 12.69 -3.46
N ILE A 8 7.94 12.98 -2.21
CA ILE A 8 6.58 12.82 -1.71
C ILE A 8 5.72 13.83 -2.49
N PRO A 9 4.63 13.41 -3.15
CA PRO A 9 3.73 14.35 -3.80
C PRO A 9 3.11 15.27 -2.74
N GLN A 10 2.93 16.55 -3.07
CA GLN A 10 2.27 17.51 -2.18
C GLN A 10 0.87 17.79 -2.72
N PHE A 11 -0.14 17.57 -1.89
CA PHE A 11 -1.54 17.84 -2.21
C PHE A 11 -2.05 19.06 -1.45
N ALA A 12 -3.24 19.55 -1.83
CA ALA A 12 -3.94 20.56 -1.05
C ALA A 12 -4.22 20.03 0.37
N PRO A 13 -4.21 20.88 1.42
CA PRO A 13 -4.37 20.43 2.80
C PRO A 13 -5.60 19.55 3.06
N GLU A 14 -6.76 19.90 2.48
CA GLU A 14 -7.98 19.12 2.64
C GLU A 14 -7.88 17.75 1.94
N LEU A 15 -7.09 17.67 0.86
CA LEU A 15 -6.85 16.42 0.16
C LEU A 15 -5.84 15.54 0.92
N GLU A 16 -4.84 16.13 1.56
CA GLU A 16 -3.91 15.42 2.45
C GLU A 16 -4.66 14.74 3.62
N GLU A 17 -5.58 15.46 4.27
CA GLU A 17 -6.40 14.91 5.36
C GLU A 17 -7.23 13.71 4.90
N ASN A 18 -7.86 13.82 3.73
CA ASN A 18 -8.60 12.71 3.13
C ASN A 18 -7.69 11.52 2.81
N ILE A 19 -6.50 11.77 2.25
CA ILE A 19 -5.52 10.73 1.94
C ILE A 19 -5.12 9.99 3.21
N ASP A 20 -4.82 10.70 4.29
CA ASP A 20 -4.43 10.12 5.58
C ASP A 20 -5.57 9.31 6.21
N PHE A 21 -6.80 9.83 6.15
CA PHE A 21 -7.98 9.11 6.60
C PHE A 21 -8.15 7.77 5.86
N TYR A 22 -8.19 7.79 4.52
CA TYR A 22 -8.39 6.58 3.73
C TYR A 22 -7.22 5.60 3.84
N ALA A 23 -5.99 6.11 3.94
CA ALA A 23 -4.81 5.27 4.15
C ALA A 23 -4.89 4.51 5.49
N SER A 24 -5.31 5.19 6.55
CA SER A 24 -5.49 4.60 7.87
C SER A 24 -6.61 3.55 7.85
N PHE A 25 -7.75 3.90 7.27
CA PHE A 25 -8.87 2.97 7.10
C PHE A 25 -8.46 1.70 6.35
N LEU A 26 -7.74 1.82 5.22
CA LEU A 26 -7.27 0.66 4.46
C LEU A 26 -6.24 -0.17 5.23
N ALA A 27 -5.34 0.47 5.97
CA ALA A 27 -4.35 -0.24 6.78
C ALA A 27 -5.02 -1.09 7.88
N GLU A 28 -6.13 -0.62 8.45
CA GLU A 28 -6.95 -1.38 9.41
C GLU A 28 -7.66 -2.57 8.76
N GLN A 29 -8.09 -2.44 7.49
CA GLN A 29 -8.72 -3.53 6.73
C GLN A 29 -7.69 -4.57 6.23
N GLY A 30 -6.42 -4.19 6.10
CA GLY A 30 -5.32 -5.08 5.75
C GLY A 30 -4.98 -5.16 4.25
N GLU A 31 -4.09 -6.09 3.89
CA GLU A 31 -3.49 -6.13 2.55
C GLU A 31 -4.50 -6.41 1.43
N GLU A 32 -5.55 -7.19 1.70
CA GLU A 32 -6.57 -7.52 0.69
C GLU A 32 -7.33 -6.26 0.22
N ALA A 33 -7.68 -5.36 1.14
CA ALA A 33 -8.32 -4.09 0.81
C ALA A 33 -7.40 -3.18 -0.03
N ILE A 34 -6.09 -3.19 0.27
CA ILE A 34 -5.09 -2.48 -0.54
C ILE A 34 -5.02 -3.08 -1.95
N ASP A 35 -5.04 -4.41 -2.08
CA ASP A 35 -5.00 -5.09 -3.37
C ASP A 35 -6.26 -4.86 -4.20
N ASP A 36 -7.43 -4.78 -3.57
CA ASP A 36 -8.67 -4.44 -4.26
C ASP A 36 -8.64 -3.01 -4.79
N LEU A 37 -8.19 -2.04 -3.99
CA LEU A 37 -8.01 -0.67 -4.46
C LEU A 37 -6.98 -0.57 -5.60
N ARG A 38 -5.92 -1.39 -5.58
CA ARG A 38 -4.96 -1.49 -6.69
C ARG A 38 -5.64 -1.92 -7.99
N LYS A 39 -6.53 -2.92 -7.94
CA LYS A 39 -7.28 -3.40 -9.12
C LYS A 39 -8.21 -2.32 -9.67
N GLU A 40 -8.92 -1.62 -8.80
CA GLU A 40 -9.82 -0.52 -9.20
C GLU A 40 -9.05 0.62 -9.88
N ARG A 41 -7.93 1.04 -9.28
CA ARG A 41 -7.02 2.02 -9.87
C ARG A 41 -6.54 1.60 -11.25
N ASP A 42 -6.20 0.33 -11.45
CA ASP A 42 -5.76 -0.16 -12.77
C ASP A 42 -6.88 -0.05 -13.81
N GLY A 43 -8.15 -0.16 -13.40
CA GLY A 43 -9.31 0.20 -14.21
C GLY A 43 -9.31 1.66 -14.65
N ILE A 44 -9.03 2.59 -13.72
CA ILE A 44 -8.91 4.03 -14.00
C ILE A 44 -7.76 4.31 -14.99
N VAL A 45 -6.62 3.65 -14.82
CA VAL A 45 -5.48 3.76 -15.75
C VAL A 45 -5.88 3.35 -17.18
N ARG A 46 -6.61 2.23 -17.32
CA ARG A 46 -7.10 1.77 -18.63
C ARG A 46 -8.08 2.77 -19.25
N LEU A 47 -9.02 3.29 -18.46
CA LEU A 47 -9.97 4.30 -18.92
C LEU A 47 -9.25 5.56 -19.42
N ARG A 48 -8.25 6.06 -18.68
CA ARG A 48 -7.43 7.20 -19.09
C ARG A 48 -6.75 6.96 -20.43
N LEU A 49 -6.18 5.78 -20.63
CA LEU A 49 -5.55 5.41 -21.91
C LEU A 49 -6.55 5.32 -23.06
N ILE A 50 -7.77 4.84 -22.80
CA ILE A 50 -8.84 4.80 -23.81
C ILE A 50 -9.23 6.22 -24.20
N TYR A 51 -9.44 7.13 -23.23
CA TYR A 51 -9.74 8.53 -23.50
C TYR A 51 -8.70 9.14 -24.42
N LEU A 52 -7.41 9.04 -24.08
CA LEU A 52 -6.32 9.56 -24.89
C LEU A 52 -6.23 8.98 -26.31
N LYS A 53 -6.82 7.80 -26.56
CA LYS A 53 -6.81 7.11 -27.87
C LYS A 53 -8.01 7.41 -28.75
N VAL A 54 -9.18 7.71 -28.17
CA VAL A 54 -10.45 7.77 -28.92
C VAL A 54 -10.62 9.07 -29.70
N SER A 55 -10.13 10.20 -29.21
CA SER A 55 -10.21 11.49 -29.92
C SER A 55 -9.31 12.53 -29.27
N SER A 56 -8.46 13.19 -30.07
CA SER A 56 -7.68 14.35 -29.61
C SER A 56 -8.52 15.63 -29.71
N ASN A 57 -9.45 15.81 -28.76
CA ASN A 57 -10.09 17.11 -28.53
C ASN A 57 -9.87 17.56 -27.08
N GLU A 58 -10.09 18.84 -26.83
CA GLU A 58 -9.78 19.48 -25.54
C GLU A 58 -10.52 18.83 -24.37
N ILE A 59 -11.78 18.45 -24.55
CA ILE A 59 -12.60 17.81 -23.52
C ILE A 59 -12.02 16.45 -23.12
N VAL A 60 -11.62 15.64 -24.10
CA VAL A 60 -11.03 14.32 -23.86
C VAL A 60 -9.68 14.46 -23.15
N PHE A 61 -8.89 15.46 -23.51
CA PHE A 61 -7.62 15.74 -22.85
C PHE A 61 -7.82 16.17 -21.38
N GLN A 62 -8.77 17.07 -21.11
CA GLN A 62 -9.13 17.47 -19.74
C GLN A 62 -9.63 16.28 -18.91
N GLY A 63 -10.48 15.42 -19.50
CA GLY A 63 -10.92 14.18 -18.84
C GLY A 63 -9.75 13.25 -18.51
N ALA A 64 -8.82 13.05 -19.44
CA ALA A 64 -7.64 12.24 -19.19
C ALA A 64 -6.68 12.84 -18.16
N GLN A 65 -6.62 14.17 -18.03
CA GLN A 65 -5.89 14.85 -16.95
C GLN A 65 -6.55 14.61 -15.60
N ALA A 66 -7.87 14.77 -15.50
CA ALA A 66 -8.61 14.53 -14.25
C ALA A 66 -8.44 13.09 -13.76
N LEU A 67 -8.52 12.10 -14.67
CA LEU A 67 -8.23 10.70 -14.32
C LEU A 67 -6.78 10.51 -13.86
N GLY A 68 -5.83 11.27 -14.42
CA GLY A 68 -4.44 11.28 -13.98
C GLY A 68 -4.29 11.72 -12.52
N GLN A 69 -4.96 12.80 -12.14
CA GLN A 69 -4.98 13.29 -10.76
C GLN A 69 -5.60 12.26 -9.81
N SER A 70 -6.70 11.61 -10.20
CA SER A 70 -7.31 10.54 -9.38
C SER A 70 -6.35 9.37 -9.16
N ILE A 71 -5.59 8.96 -10.19
CA ILE A 71 -4.59 7.89 -10.07
C ILE A 71 -3.48 8.28 -9.09
N GLU A 72 -3.03 9.53 -9.11
CA GLU A 72 -2.00 10.04 -8.19
C GLU A 72 -2.46 9.98 -6.73
N VAL A 73 -3.70 10.42 -6.45
CA VAL A 73 -4.29 10.37 -5.11
C VAL A 73 -4.41 8.92 -4.63
N VAL A 74 -4.95 8.02 -5.46
CA VAL A 74 -5.10 6.60 -5.08
C VAL A 74 -3.74 5.93 -4.84
N ASN A 75 -2.72 6.26 -5.64
CA ASN A 75 -1.37 5.77 -5.40
C ASN A 75 -0.83 6.22 -4.05
N GLU A 76 -1.08 7.48 -3.65
CA GLU A 76 -0.61 7.98 -2.37
C GLU A 76 -1.32 7.30 -1.19
N ILE A 77 -2.64 7.13 -1.27
CA ILE A 77 -3.42 6.36 -0.29
C ILE A 77 -2.83 4.95 -0.10
N ILE A 78 -2.58 4.23 -1.19
CA ILE A 78 -1.98 2.88 -1.16
C ILE A 78 -0.59 2.89 -0.53
N ASN A 79 0.24 3.88 -0.88
CA ASN A 79 1.61 3.99 -0.36
C ASN A 79 1.61 4.22 1.15
N ARG A 80 0.77 5.14 1.64
CA ARG A 80 0.64 5.45 3.06
C ARG A 80 0.03 4.29 3.85
N ALA A 81 -1.03 3.66 3.35
CA ALA A 81 -1.62 2.47 3.98
C ALA A 81 -0.56 1.36 4.14
N SER A 82 0.18 1.08 3.07
CA SER A 82 1.26 0.08 3.10
C SER A 82 2.38 0.47 4.08
N LYS A 83 2.67 1.76 4.25
CA LYS A 83 3.65 2.24 5.23
C LYS A 83 3.14 2.06 6.66
N ILE A 84 1.91 2.45 6.95
CA ILE A 84 1.26 2.29 8.25
C ILE A 84 1.31 0.81 8.67
N MET A 85 0.96 -0.11 7.78
CA MET A 85 1.02 -1.55 8.07
C MET A 85 2.44 -2.05 8.35
N ARG A 86 3.44 -1.57 7.59
CA ARG A 86 4.85 -1.91 7.85
C ARG A 86 5.33 -1.40 9.18
N ASP A 87 5.01 -0.15 9.52
CA ASP A 87 5.41 0.48 10.77
C ASP A 87 4.71 -0.19 11.98
N ALA A 88 3.47 -0.67 11.80
CA ALA A 88 2.75 -1.48 12.78
C ALA A 88 3.16 -2.97 12.80
N GLY A 89 3.94 -3.42 11.82
CA GLY A 89 4.32 -4.82 11.65
C GLY A 89 3.14 -5.75 11.36
N THR A 90 2.08 -5.25 10.74
CA THR A 90 0.86 -6.01 10.36
C THR A 90 0.82 -6.37 8.87
N ASP A 91 1.83 -5.93 8.10
CA ASP A 91 2.01 -6.40 6.73
C ASP A 91 2.39 -7.88 6.69
N ARG A 92 2.12 -8.56 5.57
CA ARG A 92 2.34 -9.99 5.40
C ARG A 92 3.80 -10.39 5.53
N VAL A 93 4.75 -9.54 5.17
CA VAL A 93 6.19 -9.82 5.37
C VAL A 93 6.53 -9.77 6.87
N SER A 94 5.96 -8.83 7.60
CA SER A 94 6.10 -8.75 9.06
C SER A 94 5.43 -9.93 9.77
N GLU A 95 4.22 -10.31 9.35
CA GLU A 95 3.54 -11.51 9.86
C GLU A 95 4.32 -12.81 9.56
N MET A 96 4.82 -12.98 8.33
CA MET A 96 5.69 -14.11 8.00
C MET A 96 6.96 -14.13 8.84
N ARG A 97 7.58 -12.97 9.11
CA ARG A 97 8.74 -12.89 10.01
C ARG A 97 8.42 -13.33 11.42
N LYS A 98 7.27 -12.93 11.97
CA LYS A 98 6.84 -13.37 13.31
C LYS A 98 6.68 -14.89 13.37
N LEU A 99 6.07 -15.50 12.35
CA LEU A 99 5.91 -16.96 12.26
C LEU A 99 7.26 -17.69 12.22
N VAL A 100 8.18 -17.27 11.35
CA VAL A 100 9.51 -17.90 11.22
C VAL A 100 10.33 -17.78 12.51
N VAL A 101 10.26 -16.63 13.19
CA VAL A 101 10.93 -16.44 14.49
C VAL A 101 10.28 -17.31 15.57
N GLY A 102 8.95 -17.37 15.62
CA GLY A 102 8.21 -18.21 16.56
C GLY A 102 8.54 -19.69 16.42
N GLU A 103 8.55 -20.22 15.19
CA GLU A 103 8.97 -21.61 14.92
C GLU A 103 10.40 -21.85 15.40
N ARG A 104 11.33 -20.96 15.08
CA ARG A 104 12.74 -21.10 15.46
C ARG A 104 12.95 -21.08 16.97
N LEU A 105 12.19 -20.26 17.70
CA LEU A 105 12.24 -20.22 19.17
C LEU A 105 11.58 -21.46 19.80
N GLY A 106 10.51 -21.98 19.21
CA GLY A 106 9.90 -23.24 19.62
C GLY A 106 10.90 -24.40 19.56
N TYR A 107 11.61 -24.54 18.44
CA TYR A 107 12.66 -25.56 18.31
C TYR A 107 13.79 -25.42 19.33
N LEU A 108 14.12 -24.20 19.77
CA LEU A 108 15.16 -23.98 20.80
C LEU A 108 14.65 -24.37 22.19
N ASN A 109 13.38 -24.15 22.50
CA ASN A 109 12.78 -24.60 23.76
C ASN A 109 12.66 -26.12 23.83
N ASP A 110 12.31 -26.79 22.73
CA ASP A 110 12.21 -28.26 22.67
C ASP A 110 13.59 -28.96 22.70
N GLN A 111 14.67 -28.21 22.48
CA GLN A 111 16.05 -28.68 22.58
C GLN A 111 16.74 -28.25 23.88
N ALA A 112 16.06 -27.50 24.74
CA ALA A 112 16.57 -27.22 26.07
C ALA A 112 16.60 -28.56 26.84
N PRO A 113 17.76 -28.98 27.39
CA PRO A 113 17.81 -30.19 28.20
C PRO A 113 16.82 -30.04 29.35
N GLU A 114 15.95 -31.05 29.53
CA GLU A 114 15.12 -31.13 30.73
C GLU A 114 16.08 -31.07 31.92
N GLU A 115 15.94 -30.05 32.77
CA GLU A 115 16.68 -30.01 34.03
C GLU A 115 16.24 -31.24 34.82
N GLU A 116 17.09 -32.28 34.80
CA GLU A 116 16.97 -33.42 35.69
C GLU A 116 17.08 -32.87 37.12
N GLY A 117 15.94 -32.72 37.78
CA GLY A 117 15.87 -32.30 39.17
C GLY A 117 16.58 -33.31 40.06
N GLU A 118 17.58 -32.82 40.80
CA GLU A 118 18.16 -33.48 41.97
C GLU A 118 17.20 -33.49 43.17
#